data_AF-A0A7X6Y2W9-F1
#
_entry.id   AF-A0A7X6Y2W9-F1
#
_cell.length_a   1.000
_cell.length_b   1.000
_cell.length_c   1.000
_cell.angle_alpha   90.00
_cell.angle_beta   90.00
_cell.angle_gamma   90.00
#
_symmetry.space_group_name_H-M   'P 1'
#
loop_
_entity.id
_entity.type
_entity.pdbx_description
1 polymer ?
#
loop_
_entity_poly.entity_id
_entity_poly.type
_entity_poly.pdbx_seq_one_letter_code
_entity_poly.pdbx_strand_id
1 'polypeptide(L)' 'MKIKKADEIEMYISYRAARLSYLFVTISLVIWMIIDFAINKEFPFAQFLIVAVQNIIFFGSKIFMMYKMTSDKDE' A
#
# COMPACT_ATOMS: atom_id res chain seq x y z
N MET A 1 27.84 18.32 -6.06
CA MET A 1 26.42 17.90 -6.18
C MET A 1 26.36 16.37 -6.23
N LYS A 2 26.09 15.70 -5.10
CA LYS A 2 25.92 14.23 -4.98
C LYS A 2 24.62 13.84 -4.26
N ILE A 3 23.72 14.81 -4.07
CA ILE A 3 22.52 14.68 -3.22
C ILE A 3 21.45 13.80 -3.92
N LYS A 4 21.30 13.90 -5.26
CA LYS A 4 20.31 13.12 -6.04
C LYS A 4 20.36 11.60 -5.79
N LYS A 5 21.55 11.01 -5.66
CA LYS A 5 21.71 9.55 -5.54
C LYS A 5 21.39 9.03 -4.14
N ALA A 6 21.55 9.87 -3.11
CA ALA A 6 21.19 9.52 -1.74
C ALA A 6 19.67 9.55 -1.55
N ASP A 7 19.01 10.56 -2.12
CA ASP A 7 17.54 10.69 -2.09
C ASP A 7 16.85 9.54 -2.83
N GLU A 8 17.43 9.06 -3.94
CA GLU A 8 16.93 7.87 -4.65
C GLU A 8 16.95 6.60 -3.79
N ILE A 9 18.01 6.40 -2.99
CA ILE A 9 18.14 5.25 -2.09
C ILE A 9 17.15 5.35 -0.94
N GLU A 10 16.98 6.54 -0.36
CA GLU A 10 16.06 6.77 0.74
C GLU A 10 14.59 6.61 0.30
N MET A 11 14.26 7.07 -0.91
CA MET A 11 12.96 6.85 -1.53
C MET A 11 12.70 5.37 -1.83
N TYR A 12 13.71 4.64 -2.29
CA TYR A 12 13.61 3.19 -2.53
C TYR A 12 13.35 2.40 -1.24
N ILE A 13 14.07 2.72 -0.16
CA ILE A 13 13.88 2.09 1.15
C ILE A 13 12.48 2.40 1.68
N SER A 14 12.06 3.66 1.60
CA SER A 14 10.73 4.11 2.06
C SER A 14 9.60 3.39 1.30
N TYR A 15 9.72 3.24 -0.02
CA TYR A 15 8.74 2.54 -0.84
C TYR A 15 8.67 1.04 -0.50
N ARG A 16 9.81 0.41 -0.24
CA ARG A 16 9.87 -1.00 0.18
C ARG A 16 9.27 -1.20 1.57
N ALA A 17 9.54 -0.30 2.51
CA ALA A 17 8.94 -0.32 3.83
C ALA A 17 7.42 -0.12 3.78
N ALA A 18 6.94 0.83 2.96
CA ALA A 18 5.51 1.07 2.74
C ALA A 18 4.80 -0.18 2.18
N ARG A 19 5.42 -0.88 1.23
CA ARG A 19 4.88 -2.14 0.69
C ARG A 19 4.79 -3.25 1.75
N LEU A 20 5.80 -3.38 2.60
CA LEU A 20 5.81 -4.38 3.66
C LEU A 20 4.75 -4.06 4.73
N SER A 21 4.62 -2.79 5.11
CA SER A 21 3.58 -2.32 6.02
C SER A 21 2.18 -2.57 5.45
N TYR A 22 1.95 -2.26 4.17
CA TYR A 22 0.71 -2.57 3.46
C TYR A 22 0.38 -4.07 3.52
N LEU A 23 1.37 -4.94 3.24
CA LEU A 23 1.18 -6.38 3.27
C LEU A 23 0.79 -6.87 4.68
N PHE A 24 1.49 -6.39 5.70
CA PHE A 24 1.23 -6.74 7.09
C PHE A 24 -0.21 -6.36 7.49
N VAL A 25 -0.61 -5.11 7.26
CA VAL A 25 -1.96 -4.62 7.59
C VAL A 25 -3.03 -5.40 6.83
N THR A 26 -2.79 -5.70 5.55
CA THR A 26 -3.72 -6.49 4.72
C THR A 26 -3.91 -7.89 5.32
N ILE A 27 -2.83 -8.58 5.70
CA ILE A 27 -2.90 -9.93 6.30
C ILE A 27 -3.64 -9.87 7.63
N SER A 28 -3.32 -8.90 8.49
CA SER A 28 -4.00 -8.73 9.78
C SER A 28 -5.51 -8.50 9.61
N LEU A 29 -5.90 -7.65 8.66
CA LEU A 29 -7.31 -7.39 8.35
C LEU A 29 -8.02 -8.63 7.79
N VAL A 30 -7.36 -9.41 6.93
CA VAL A 30 -7.93 -10.66 6.41
C VAL A 30 -8.14 -11.67 7.54
N ILE A 31 -7.17 -11.82 8.44
CA ILE A 31 -7.31 -12.70 9.61
C ILE A 31 -8.47 -12.24 10.49
N TRP A 32 -8.56 -10.94 10.77
CA TRP A 32 -9.66 -10.39 11.55
C TRP A 32 -11.01 -10.62 10.87
N MET A 33 -11.09 -10.41 9.55
CA MET A 33 -12.30 -10.65 8.77
C MET A 33 -12.75 -12.12 8.86
N ILE A 34 -11.82 -13.07 8.82
CA ILE A 34 -12.12 -14.50 8.99
C ILE A 34 -12.63 -14.81 10.40
N ILE A 35 -11.97 -14.27 11.43
CA ILE A 35 -12.38 -14.46 12.84
C ILE A 35 -13.78 -13.89 13.07
N ASP A 36 -14.04 -12.68 12.57
CA ASP A 36 -15.30 -11.97 12.77
C ASP A 36 -16.46 -12.67 12.03
N PHE A 37 -16.20 -13.15 10.81
CA PHE A 37 -17.15 -13.97 10.06
C PHE A 37 -17.44 -15.30 10.76
N ALA A 38 -16.42 -15.93 11.36
CA ALA A 38 -16.59 -17.19 12.10
C ALA A 38 -17.42 -17.04 13.38
N ILE A 39 -17.30 -15.90 14.08
CA ILE A 39 -18.01 -15.62 15.34
C ILE A 39 -19.43 -15.13 15.06
N ASN A 40 -19.56 -14.06 14.27
CA ASN A 40 -20.83 -13.36 14.11
C ASN A 40 -21.69 -13.94 12.98
N LYS A 41 -21.11 -14.72 12.06
CA LYS A 41 -21.77 -15.25 10.84
C LYS A 41 -22.40 -14.20 9.92
N GLU A 42 -22.19 -12.92 10.21
CA GLU A 42 -22.56 -11.81 9.37
C GLU A 42 -21.38 -11.42 8.49
N PHE A 43 -21.67 -10.80 7.35
CA PHE A 43 -20.62 -10.33 6.46
C PHE A 43 -19.90 -9.13 7.10
N PRO A 44 -18.58 -9.20 7.34
CA PRO A 44 -17.81 -8.13 7.97
C PRO A 44 -17.59 -6.94 7.03
N PHE A 45 -18.66 -6.17 6.80
CA PHE A 45 -18.72 -5.12 5.79
C PHE A 45 -17.73 -3.97 6.08
N ALA A 46 -17.53 -3.64 7.35
CA ALA A 46 -16.58 -2.62 7.76
C ALA A 46 -15.14 -3.00 7.39
N GLN A 47 -14.71 -4.22 7.74
CA GLN A 47 -13.37 -4.73 7.43
C GLN A 47 -13.16 -4.83 5.91
N PHE A 48 -14.17 -5.29 5.18
CA PHE A 48 -14.14 -5.32 3.72
C PHE A 48 -13.96 -3.92 3.11
N LEU A 49 -14.70 -2.93 3.59
CA LEU A 49 -14.58 -1.54 3.13
C LEU A 49 -13.17 -0.98 3.37
N ILE A 50 -12.60 -1.25 4.56
CA ILE A 50 -11.24 -0.81 4.89
C ILE A 50 -10.22 -1.42 3.92
N VAL A 51 -10.32 -2.72 3.65
CA VAL A 51 -9.45 -3.40 2.68
C VAL A 51 -9.62 -2.81 1.27
N ALA A 52 -10.86 -2.53 0.84
CA ALA A 52 -11.13 -1.94 -0.47
C ALA A 52 -10.50 -0.55 -0.62
N VAL A 53 -10.68 0.33 0.36
CA VAL A 53 -10.08 1.67 0.38
C VAL A 53 -8.55 1.60 0.43
N GLN A 54 -7.99 0.69 1.23
CA GLN A 54 -6.55 0.50 1.32
C GLN A 54 -5.94 0.08 -0.02
N ASN A 55 -6.63 -0.80 -0.77
CA ASN A 55 -6.21 -1.19 -2.12
C ASN A 55 -6.23 0.03 -3.06
N ILE A 56 -7.29 0.84 -3.04
CA ILE A 56 -7.40 2.05 -3.88
C ILE A 56 -6.23 3.01 -3.60
N ILE A 57 -5.93 3.29 -2.33
CA ILE A 57 -4.84 4.18 -1.93
C ILE A 57 -3.49 3.61 -2.38
N PHE A 58 -3.25 2.31 -2.19
CA PHE A 58 -1.99 1.68 -2.54
C PHE A 58 -1.75 1.62 -4.06
N PHE A 59 -2.76 1.23 -4.83
CA PHE A 59 -2.68 1.21 -6.29
C PHE A 59 -2.61 2.63 -6.87
N GLY A 60 -3.37 3.58 -6.33
CA GLY A 60 -3.30 4.99 -6.72
C GLY A 60 -1.91 5.59 -6.49
N SER A 61 -1.31 5.33 -5.32
CA SER A 61 0.05 5.77 -5.01
C SER A 61 1.10 5.15 -5.95
N LYS A 62 0.93 3.86 -6.30
CA LYS A 62 1.80 3.17 -7.26
C LYS A 62 1.72 3.80 -8.65
N ILE A 63 0.51 4.09 -9.13
CA ILE A 63 0.29 4.72 -10.44
C ILE A 63 0.88 6.13 -10.47
N PHE A 64 0.64 6.93 -9.43
CA PHE A 64 1.17 8.28 -9.32
C PHE A 64 2.71 8.30 -9.34
N MET A 65 3.34 7.41 -8.57
CA MET A 65 4.79 7.30 -8.53
C MET A 65 5.38 6.83 -9.86
N MET A 66 4.71 5.90 -10.53
CA MET A 66 5.10 5.42 -11.87
C MET A 66 4.98 6.53 -12.92
N TYR A 67 3.88 7.31 -12.88
CA TYR A 67 3.68 8.45 -13.79
C TYR A 67 4.78 9.51 -13.60
N LYS A 68 5.11 9.84 -12.35
CA LYS A 68 6.18 10.79 -12.03
C LYS A 68 7.55 10.33 -12.53
N MET A 69 7.86 9.04 -12.46
CA MET A 69 9.13 8.48 -12.97
C MET A 69 9.22 8.44 -14.50
N THR A 70 8.09 8.29 -15.20
CA THR A 70 8.06 8.33 -16.67
C THR A 70 8.22 9.76 -17.18
N SER A 71 7.56 10.74 -16.54
CA SER A 71 7.67 12.16 -16.94
C SER A 71 9.07 12.75 -16.77
N ASP A 72 9.88 12.25 -15.84
CA ASP A 72 11.27 12.69 -15.61
C ASP A 72 12.27 12.13 -16.64
N LYS A 73 11.85 11.17 -17.48
CA LYS A 73 12.69 10.59 -18.55
C LYS A 73 12.53 11.29 -19.90
N ASP A 74 11.49 12.11 -20.06
CA ASP A 74 11.16 12.79 -21.33
C ASP A 74 11.63 14.26 -21.34
N GLU A 75 12.28 14.74 -20.27
CA GLU A 75 13.08 16.00 -20.21
C GLU A 75 14.59 15.71 -20.23
#